data_AF-A0A409W7J6-F1
#
_entry.id   AF-A0A409W7J6-F1
#
_cell.length_a   1.000
_cell.length_b   1.000
_cell.length_c   1.000
_cell.angle_alpha   90.00
_cell.angle_beta   90.00
_cell.angle_gamma   90.00
#
_symmetry.space_group_name_H-M   'P 1'
#
loop_
_entity.id
_entity.type
_entity.pdbx_description
1 polymer ?
#
loop_
_entity_poly.entity_id
_entity_poly.type
_entity_poly.pdbx_seq_one_letter_code
_entity_poly.pdbx_strand_id
1 'polypeptide(L)'
;MVVNTSFYLEAQGMIRNISGRGEGNGPCIAVHDGSQLLLTWKDYLQSSDPDTHLYFSFEGILEAHIVVSPVVNAFRVTTAGESAATPNICGLFLVRVGQNLIDPQCSEYDDWQNHDSTMNEGLQNLVMASMDALGDWFFWPWKVVGPAQYGVAEAPGWSC
;
A
#
# COMPACT_ATOMS: atom_id res chain seq x y z
N MET A 1 -15.93 -9.97 7.29
CA MET A 1 -15.81 -8.55 6.95
C MET A 1 -16.67 -8.31 5.70
N VAL A 2 -17.57 -7.33 5.71
CA VAL A 2 -18.49 -7.08 4.59
C VAL A 2 -17.97 -5.89 3.79
N VAL A 3 -17.66 -6.10 2.52
CA VAL A 3 -17.37 -5.00 1.58
C VAL A 3 -18.63 -4.14 1.45
N ASN A 4 -18.51 -2.81 1.57
CA ASN A 4 -19.65 -1.90 1.43
C ASN A 4 -20.01 -1.68 -0.05
N THR A 5 -20.51 -2.73 -0.69
CA THR A 5 -20.82 -2.76 -2.12
C THR A 5 -22.03 -1.90 -2.51
N SER A 6 -22.89 -1.51 -1.58
CA SER A 6 -23.95 -0.54 -1.88
C SER A 6 -23.38 0.86 -2.02
N PHE A 7 -22.48 1.27 -1.13
CA PHE A 7 -21.85 2.59 -1.18
C PHE A 7 -21.08 2.82 -2.49
N TYR A 8 -20.22 1.87 -2.90
CA TYR A 8 -19.42 2.02 -4.11
C TYR A 8 -20.27 2.09 -5.38
N LEU A 9 -21.37 1.31 -5.45
CA LEU A 9 -22.29 1.33 -6.57
C LEU A 9 -23.01 2.69 -6.70
N GLU A 10 -23.53 3.22 -5.60
CA GLU A 10 -24.21 4.53 -5.58
C GLU A 10 -23.26 5.67 -5.92
N ALA A 11 -22.05 5.67 -5.36
CA ALA A 11 -21.02 6.67 -5.64
C ALA A 11 -20.60 6.65 -7.13
N GLN A 12 -20.35 5.46 -7.69
CA GLN A 12 -20.05 5.32 -9.12
C GLN A 12 -21.22 5.82 -9.98
N GLY A 13 -22.46 5.48 -9.60
CA GLY A 13 -23.67 5.96 -10.28
C GLY A 13 -23.76 7.48 -10.32
N MET A 14 -23.51 8.13 -9.18
CA MET A 14 -23.50 9.59 -9.07
C MET A 14 -22.43 10.22 -9.97
N ILE A 15 -21.17 9.75 -9.87
CA ILE A 15 -20.05 10.30 -10.65
C ILE A 15 -20.36 10.19 -12.14
N ARG A 16 -20.79 9.01 -12.61
CA ARG A 16 -21.10 8.78 -14.03
C ARG A 16 -22.32 9.54 -14.54
N ASN A 17 -23.30 9.83 -13.68
CA ASN A 17 -24.44 10.66 -14.06
C ASN A 17 -24.04 12.14 -14.26
N ILE A 18 -23.01 12.62 -13.54
CA ILE A 18 -22.49 13.98 -13.67
C ILE A 18 -21.50 14.07 -14.84
N SER A 19 -20.56 13.13 -14.93
CA SER A 19 -19.43 13.20 -15.86
C SER A 19 -19.67 12.53 -17.22
N GLY A 20 -20.80 11.84 -17.38
CA GLY A 20 -21.07 10.98 -18.52
C GLY A 20 -20.53 9.55 -18.37
N ARG A 21 -20.94 8.68 -19.30
CA ARG A 21 -20.61 7.24 -19.35
C ARG A 21 -19.86 6.90 -20.64
N GLY A 22 -19.03 5.87 -20.59
CA GLY A 22 -18.28 5.37 -21.75
C GLY A 22 -16.95 6.06 -21.97
N GLU A 23 -16.23 5.62 -23.01
CA GLU A 23 -14.91 6.12 -23.36
C GLU A 23 -14.89 7.63 -23.59
N GLY A 24 -13.88 8.31 -23.06
CA GLY A 24 -13.75 9.77 -23.12
C GLY A 24 -14.62 10.56 -22.13
N ASN A 25 -15.44 9.89 -21.31
CA ASN A 25 -16.34 10.55 -20.36
C ASN A 25 -15.98 10.26 -18.90
N GLY A 26 -15.61 11.33 -18.17
CA GLY A 26 -15.38 11.30 -16.74
C GLY A 26 -14.06 10.65 -16.31
N PRO A 27 -13.78 10.65 -15.00
CA PRO A 27 -12.52 10.15 -14.46
C PRO A 27 -12.47 8.62 -14.41
N CYS A 28 -11.26 8.08 -14.22
CA CYS A 28 -11.07 6.74 -13.67
C CYS A 28 -11.59 6.72 -12.23
N ILE A 29 -12.18 5.60 -11.81
CA ILE A 29 -12.72 5.45 -10.46
C ILE A 29 -12.00 4.27 -9.81
N ALA A 30 -11.07 4.57 -8.91
CA ALA A 30 -10.38 3.57 -8.11
C ALA A 30 -11.23 3.17 -6.90
N VAL A 31 -11.23 1.87 -6.56
CA VAL A 31 -11.94 1.34 -5.39
C VAL A 31 -10.98 0.47 -4.58
N HIS A 32 -10.75 0.83 -3.32
CA HIS A 32 -9.94 0.05 -2.39
C HIS A 32 -10.53 -1.37 -2.23
N ASP A 33 -9.67 -2.39 -2.30
CA ASP A 33 -10.03 -3.82 -2.27
C ASP A 33 -10.69 -4.30 -0.96
N GLY A 34 -10.71 -3.44 0.05
CA GLY A 34 -11.32 -3.71 1.35
C GLY A 34 -10.57 -4.78 2.15
N SER A 35 -9.27 -4.91 1.92
CA SER A 35 -8.40 -5.95 2.50
C SER A 35 -8.92 -7.35 2.18
N GLN A 36 -9.42 -7.54 0.96
CA GLN A 36 -9.87 -8.83 0.44
C GLN A 36 -9.07 -9.20 -0.80
N LEU A 37 -9.08 -10.49 -1.13
CA LEU A 37 -8.49 -10.98 -2.38
C LEU A 37 -9.05 -10.21 -3.57
N LEU A 38 -8.16 -9.75 -4.47
CA LEU A 38 -8.54 -9.04 -5.69
C LEU A 38 -9.60 -9.79 -6.51
N LEU A 39 -9.57 -11.12 -6.54
CA LEU A 39 -10.56 -11.94 -7.25
C LEU A 39 -12.00 -11.75 -6.76
N THR A 40 -12.21 -11.31 -5.51
CA THR A 40 -13.55 -10.96 -5.00
C THR A 40 -14.20 -9.84 -5.82
N TRP A 41 -13.39 -9.00 -6.46
CA TRP A 41 -13.82 -7.81 -7.19
C TRP A 41 -13.98 -8.02 -8.69
N LYS A 42 -13.58 -9.18 -9.23
CA LYS A 42 -13.51 -9.44 -10.68
C LYS A 42 -14.79 -9.10 -11.44
N ASP A 43 -15.94 -9.45 -10.87
CA ASP A 43 -17.25 -9.26 -11.52
C ASP A 43 -18.03 -8.06 -10.94
N TYR A 44 -17.47 -7.38 -9.95
CA TYR A 44 -18.11 -6.28 -9.25
C TYR A 44 -17.63 -4.93 -9.80
N LEU A 45 -18.58 -4.10 -10.25
CA LEU A 45 -18.31 -2.79 -10.87
C LEU A 45 -17.22 -2.87 -11.96
N GLN A 46 -17.50 -3.55 -13.08
CA GLN A 46 -16.57 -3.75 -14.21
C GLN A 46 -15.93 -2.48 -14.83
N SER A 47 -16.30 -1.29 -14.36
CA SER A 47 -15.73 0.01 -14.74
C SER A 47 -14.97 0.73 -13.61
N SER A 48 -14.74 0.07 -12.47
CA SER A 48 -13.81 0.51 -11.43
C SER A 48 -12.54 -0.32 -11.48
N ASP A 49 -11.44 0.36 -11.16
CA ASP A 49 -10.10 -0.20 -11.15
C ASP A 49 -9.72 -0.48 -9.69
N PRO A 50 -9.50 -1.75 -9.29
CA PRO A 50 -9.20 -2.05 -7.89
C PRO A 50 -7.86 -1.44 -7.47
N ASP A 51 -7.87 -0.88 -6.27
CA ASP A 51 -6.72 -0.33 -5.56
C ASP A 51 -6.35 -1.23 -4.37
N THR A 52 -5.11 -1.69 -4.33
CA THR A 52 -4.61 -2.61 -3.29
C THR A 52 -3.47 -1.99 -2.51
N HIS A 53 -3.48 -2.17 -1.19
CA HIS A 53 -2.48 -1.61 -0.28
C HIS A 53 -1.66 -2.75 0.32
N LEU A 54 -0.36 -2.77 0.02
CA LEU A 54 0.51 -3.89 0.39
C LEU A 54 1.59 -3.45 1.38
N TYR A 55 1.57 -4.03 2.58
CA TYR A 55 2.56 -3.76 3.62
C TYR A 55 3.08 -5.05 4.26
N PHE A 56 4.38 -5.29 4.12
CA PHE A 56 5.07 -6.39 4.81
C PHE A 56 5.13 -6.20 6.34
N SER A 57 4.86 -4.99 6.84
CA SER A 57 4.95 -4.67 8.26
C SER A 57 3.83 -5.31 9.07
N PHE A 58 2.60 -5.25 8.57
CA PHE A 58 1.40 -5.56 9.34
C PHE A 58 0.85 -6.95 9.04
N GLU A 59 1.30 -7.52 7.93
CA GLU A 59 0.99 -8.85 7.47
C GLU A 59 2.26 -9.66 7.63
N GLY A 60 2.20 -10.83 8.28
CA GLY A 60 3.38 -11.70 8.34
C GLY A 60 3.89 -12.00 6.93
N ILE A 61 5.19 -12.28 6.78
CA ILE A 61 5.90 -12.64 5.53
C ILE A 61 5.21 -13.69 4.61
N LEU A 62 4.13 -14.34 5.07
CA LEU A 62 3.33 -15.31 4.32
C LEU A 62 2.06 -14.73 3.67
N GLU A 63 1.57 -13.56 4.07
CA GLU A 63 0.32 -12.96 3.56
C GLU A 63 0.51 -11.74 2.68
N ALA A 64 1.72 -11.17 2.64
CA ALA A 64 2.06 -10.18 1.62
C ALA A 64 1.86 -10.87 0.26
N HIS A 65 0.70 -10.64 -0.34
CA HIS A 65 0.22 -11.32 -1.53
C HIS A 65 1.12 -10.94 -2.70
N ILE A 66 2.31 -11.56 -2.81
CA ILE A 66 3.14 -11.64 -4.02
C ILE A 66 2.45 -12.61 -5.01
N VAL A 67 1.14 -12.45 -5.15
CA VAL A 67 0.29 -13.09 -6.15
C VAL A 67 -0.46 -11.98 -6.91
N VAL A 68 0.20 -10.83 -7.10
CA VAL A 68 -0.32 -9.75 -7.94
C VAL A 68 -0.25 -10.19 -9.42
N SER A 69 0.85 -10.82 -9.84
CA SER A 69 1.15 -11.03 -11.26
C SER A 69 0.12 -11.85 -12.08
N PRO A 70 -0.46 -12.98 -11.61
CA PRO A 70 -1.46 -13.69 -12.41
C PRO A 70 -2.87 -13.08 -12.36
N VAL A 71 -3.18 -12.27 -11.33
CA VAL A 71 -4.55 -11.78 -11.04
C VAL A 71 -4.78 -10.39 -11.64
N VAL A 72 -3.75 -9.55 -11.76
CA VAL A 72 -3.87 -8.20 -12.36
C VAL A 72 -4.38 -8.21 -13.81
N ASN A 73 -4.05 -9.25 -14.59
CA ASN A 73 -4.54 -9.41 -15.95
C ASN A 73 -6.06 -9.66 -16.06
N ALA A 74 -6.74 -9.94 -14.94
CA ALA A 74 -8.20 -10.05 -14.91
C ALA A 74 -8.90 -8.68 -14.92
N PHE A 75 -8.18 -7.59 -14.67
CA PHE A 75 -8.70 -6.23 -14.59
C PHE A 75 -8.11 -5.33 -15.69
N ARG A 76 -8.79 -4.22 -15.99
CA ARG A 76 -8.33 -3.27 -17.02
C ARG A 76 -7.18 -2.40 -16.51
N VAL A 77 -7.30 -1.91 -15.28
CA VAL A 77 -6.25 -1.23 -14.53
C VAL A 77 -6.33 -1.77 -13.10
N THR A 78 -5.17 -2.04 -12.52
CA THR A 78 -4.98 -2.37 -11.10
C THR A 78 -3.79 -1.56 -10.62
N THR A 79 -3.90 -0.93 -9.46
CA THR A 79 -2.80 -0.17 -8.88
C THR A 79 -2.56 -0.60 -7.45
N ALA A 80 -1.29 -0.66 -7.07
CA ALA A 80 -0.88 -0.70 -5.68
C ALA A 80 -0.83 0.73 -5.13
N GLY A 81 -1.96 1.27 -4.70
CA GLY A 81 -2.07 2.67 -4.30
C GLY A 81 -1.35 3.00 -3.00
N GLU A 82 -0.96 2.01 -2.21
CA GLU A 82 -0.05 2.21 -1.08
C GLU A 82 0.93 1.03 -0.91
N SER A 83 2.20 1.37 -0.73
CA SER A 83 3.30 0.45 -0.41
C SER A 83 4.43 1.20 0.31
N ALA A 84 5.26 0.52 1.10
CA ALA A 84 6.36 1.14 1.83
C ALA A 84 7.58 0.21 1.95
N ALA A 85 8.74 0.75 2.34
CA ALA A 85 10.00 0.01 2.49
C ALA A 85 10.12 -0.67 3.87
N THR A 86 9.03 -1.31 4.32
CA THR A 86 8.83 -1.62 5.75
C THR A 86 8.63 -3.12 5.97
N PRO A 87 9.72 -3.91 6.12
CA PRO A 87 9.62 -5.35 6.35
C PRO A 87 9.09 -5.72 7.75
N ASN A 88 8.95 -4.73 8.64
CA ASN A 88 8.54 -4.91 10.02
C ASN A 88 7.76 -3.69 10.50
N ILE A 89 7.28 -3.77 11.75
CA ILE A 89 6.46 -2.74 12.41
C ILE A 89 7.30 -1.64 13.09
N CYS A 90 8.56 -1.46 12.70
CA CYS A 90 9.44 -0.46 13.30
C CYS A 90 9.14 0.96 12.82
N GLY A 91 9.42 1.93 13.69
CA GLY A 91 9.07 3.33 13.50
C GLY A 91 8.15 3.88 14.58
N LEU A 92 8.41 5.12 14.98
CA LEU A 92 7.68 5.81 16.04
C LEU A 92 6.20 5.95 15.67
N PHE A 93 5.33 5.48 16.57
CA PHE A 93 3.88 5.56 16.45
C PHE A 93 3.30 4.88 15.20
N LEU A 94 4.05 4.00 14.56
CA LEU A 94 3.60 3.34 13.34
C LEU A 94 2.28 2.58 13.55
N VAL A 95 2.19 1.79 14.62
CA VAL A 95 0.96 1.06 14.97
C VAL A 95 -0.01 1.97 15.72
N ARG A 96 0.44 2.62 16.81
CA ARG A 96 -0.38 3.55 17.60
C ARG A 96 0.47 4.40 18.55
N VAL A 97 -0.03 5.59 18.90
CA VAL A 97 0.56 6.43 19.94
C VAL A 97 0.54 5.73 21.31
N GLY A 98 1.67 5.77 22.01
CA GLY A 98 1.81 5.22 23.36
C GLY A 98 1.96 3.71 23.44
N GLN A 99 2.16 3.03 22.31
CA GLN A 99 2.41 1.60 22.24
C GLN A 99 3.90 1.34 21.97
N ASN A 100 4.57 0.66 22.89
CA ASN A 100 5.92 0.14 22.67
C ASN A 100 5.80 -1.23 22.02
N LEU A 101 6.17 -1.32 20.76
CA LEU A 101 6.26 -2.59 20.06
C LEU A 101 7.57 -3.27 20.49
N ILE A 102 7.48 -4.56 20.84
CA ILE A 102 8.66 -5.38 21.13
C ILE A 102 8.98 -6.13 19.84
N ASP A 103 9.56 -5.42 18.88
CA ASP A 103 10.27 -6.04 17.78
C ASP A 103 11.77 -5.86 18.05
N PRO A 104 12.52 -6.96 18.27
CA PRO A 104 13.93 -6.89 18.64
C PRO A 104 14.81 -6.28 17.53
N GLN A 105 14.29 -6.13 16.31
CA GLN A 105 15.03 -5.57 15.19
C GLN A 105 14.87 -4.05 15.08
N CYS A 106 13.94 -3.41 15.83
CA CYS A 106 13.71 -1.97 15.65
C CYS A 106 14.90 -1.08 15.95
N SER A 107 15.78 -1.46 16.90
CA SER A 107 17.00 -0.68 17.13
C SER A 107 17.92 -0.64 15.90
N GLU A 108 17.86 -1.66 15.04
CA GLU A 108 18.63 -1.72 13.79
C GLU A 108 17.89 -1.00 12.65
N TYR A 109 16.60 -1.26 12.48
CA TYR A 109 15.81 -0.66 11.40
C TYR A 109 15.58 0.84 11.57
N ASP A 110 15.41 1.33 12.80
CA ASP A 110 15.23 2.76 13.08
C ASP A 110 16.55 3.53 13.01
N ASP A 111 17.71 2.86 13.13
CA ASP A 111 19.05 3.47 13.07
C ASP A 111 19.56 3.63 11.62
N TRP A 112 18.73 4.23 10.76
CA TRP A 112 18.99 4.39 9.32
C TRP A 112 20.29 5.14 8.99
N GLN A 113 20.80 5.96 9.91
CA GLN A 113 22.05 6.70 9.70
C GLN A 113 23.28 5.80 9.78
N ASN A 114 23.16 4.66 10.47
CA ASN A 114 24.24 3.70 10.68
C ASN A 114 23.98 2.35 10.00
N HIS A 115 22.99 2.27 9.09
CA HIS A 115 22.78 1.08 8.27
C HIS A 115 24.05 0.74 7.49
N ASP A 116 24.49 -0.51 7.62
CA ASP A 116 25.61 -1.02 6.84
C ASP A 116 25.20 -1.28 5.38
N SER A 117 26.16 -1.69 4.55
CA SER A 117 25.89 -1.98 3.15
C SER A 117 24.90 -3.14 2.95
N THR A 118 24.90 -4.11 3.86
CA THR A 118 24.03 -5.29 3.77
C THR A 118 22.58 -4.94 4.08
N MET A 119 22.34 -4.11 5.10
CA MET A 119 21.01 -3.59 5.42
C MET A 119 20.45 -2.76 4.27
N ASN A 120 21.26 -1.84 3.74
CA ASN A 120 20.85 -1.00 2.60
C ASN A 120 20.52 -1.84 1.35
N GLU A 121 21.35 -2.83 1.02
CA GLU A 121 21.10 -3.75 -0.09
C GLU A 121 19.82 -4.58 0.13
N GLY A 122 19.59 -5.06 1.36
CA GLY A 122 18.38 -5.80 1.71
C GLY A 122 17.10 -4.98 1.53
N LEU A 123 17.08 -3.75 2.05
CA LEU A 123 15.96 -2.82 1.89
C LEU A 123 15.75 -2.44 0.42
N GLN A 124 16.83 -2.20 -0.33
CA GLN A 124 16.74 -1.92 -1.76
C GLN A 124 16.13 -3.10 -2.52
N ASN A 125 16.56 -4.34 -2.24
CA ASN A 125 16.03 -5.54 -2.87
C ASN A 125 14.54 -5.75 -2.56
N LEU A 126 14.12 -5.50 -1.31
CA LEU A 126 12.71 -5.54 -0.92
C LEU A 126 11.87 -4.56 -1.75
N VAL A 127 12.33 -3.30 -1.84
CA VAL A 127 11.61 -2.24 -2.56
C VAL A 127 11.55 -2.55 -4.06
N MET A 128 12.68 -2.91 -4.68
CA MET A 128 12.74 -3.24 -6.11
C MET A 128 11.85 -4.45 -6.44
N ALA A 129 11.92 -5.52 -5.66
CA ALA A 129 11.07 -6.70 -5.87
C ALA A 129 9.59 -6.37 -5.70
N SER A 130 9.24 -5.50 -4.75
CA SER A 130 7.86 -5.04 -4.55
C SER A 130 7.37 -4.24 -5.76
N MET A 131 8.15 -3.26 -6.22
CA MET A 131 7.80 -2.44 -7.38
C MET A 131 7.67 -3.28 -8.66
N ASP A 132 8.58 -4.23 -8.89
CA ASP A 132 8.52 -5.17 -10.02
C ASP A 132 7.26 -6.05 -9.96
N ALA A 133 6.85 -6.49 -8.77
CA ALA A 133 5.67 -7.33 -8.59
C ALA A 133 4.35 -6.55 -8.74
N LEU A 134 4.32 -5.29 -8.30
CA LEU A 134 3.12 -4.44 -8.30
C LEU A 134 2.84 -3.82 -9.68
N GLY A 135 3.88 -3.54 -10.47
CA GLY A 135 3.75 -2.88 -11.76
C GLY A 135 3.44 -1.38 -11.60
N ASP A 136 2.16 -1.04 -11.40
CA ASP A 136 1.71 0.32 -11.12
C ASP A 136 1.60 0.54 -9.60
N TRP A 137 2.48 1.36 -9.03
CA TRP A 137 2.59 1.53 -7.57
C TRP A 137 2.64 3.00 -7.14
N PHE A 138 2.27 3.23 -5.88
CA PHE A 138 2.46 4.48 -5.18
C PHE A 138 3.13 4.22 -3.82
N PHE A 139 4.25 4.90 -3.57
CA PHE A 139 4.97 4.79 -2.31
C PHE A 139 4.31 5.69 -1.27
N TRP A 140 3.92 5.08 -0.15
CA TRP A 140 3.29 5.78 0.96
C TRP A 140 4.23 5.90 2.15
N PRO A 141 4.40 7.11 2.71
CA PRO A 141 4.17 8.43 2.12
C PRO A 141 5.43 8.95 1.37
N TRP A 142 5.29 10.05 0.63
CA TRP A 142 6.44 10.78 0.09
C TRP A 142 7.48 11.12 1.17
N LYS A 143 7.03 11.65 2.31
CA LYS A 143 7.89 11.98 3.45
C LYS A 143 7.12 11.93 4.75
N VAL A 144 7.66 11.26 5.75
CA VAL A 144 7.18 11.43 7.14
C VAL A 144 7.68 12.78 7.66
N VAL A 145 6.75 13.69 7.88
CA VAL A 145 7.01 15.01 8.46
C VAL A 145 6.31 15.09 9.80
N GLY A 146 7.10 15.15 10.87
CA GLY A 146 6.67 15.47 12.22
C GLY A 146 7.79 16.23 12.93
N PRO A 147 7.56 16.78 14.13
CA PRO A 147 8.68 17.13 14.97
C PRO A 147 9.42 15.83 15.23
N ALA A 148 10.52 15.61 14.50
CA ALA A 148 11.46 14.60 14.89
C ALA A 148 11.85 14.97 16.32
N GLN A 149 11.38 14.20 17.31
CA GLN A 149 11.68 14.47 18.71
C GLN A 149 13.20 14.54 18.90
N TYR A 150 13.94 13.90 18.00
CA TYR A 150 15.40 13.81 17.96
C TYR A 150 16.05 14.41 16.69
N GLY A 151 15.33 15.14 15.84
CA GLY A 151 15.91 15.76 14.62
C GLY A 151 16.26 14.79 13.49
N VAL A 152 15.82 13.53 13.58
CA VAL A 152 16.06 12.45 12.60
C VAL A 152 14.74 11.86 12.11
N ALA A 153 14.73 11.14 10.98
CA ALA A 153 13.54 10.40 10.56
C ALA A 153 13.23 9.27 11.58
N GLU A 154 12.04 9.29 12.18
CA GLU A 154 11.64 8.36 13.24
C GLU A 154 10.84 7.16 12.73
N ALA A 155 10.56 7.12 11.42
CA ALA A 155 9.94 5.99 10.73
C ALA A 155 10.60 5.86 9.34
N PRO A 156 11.88 5.46 9.26
CA PRO A 156 12.69 5.59 8.05
C PRO A 156 12.15 4.77 6.86
N GLY A 157 11.55 3.61 7.11
CA GLY A 157 10.93 2.80 6.04
C GLY A 157 9.69 3.46 5.40
N TRP A 158 9.17 4.53 5.99
CA TRP A 158 8.00 5.28 5.53
C TRP A 158 8.41 6.63 4.91
N SER A 159 9.58 6.72 4.27
CA SER A 159 10.00 7.95 3.56
C SER A 159 10.71 7.60 2.26
N CYS A 160 10.28 8.25 1.17
CA CYS A 160 10.77 8.05 -0.18
C CYS A 160 11.98 8.94 -0.51
#